data_AF-A0A380BIS3-F1
#
_entry.id   AF-A0A380BIS3-F1
#
_cell.length_a   1.000
_cell.length_b   1.000
_cell.length_c   1.000
_cell.angle_alpha   90.00
_cell.angle_beta   90.00
_cell.angle_gamma   90.00
#
_symmetry.space_group_name_H-M   'P 1'
#
loop_
_entity.id
_entity.type
_entity.pdbx_description
1 polymer ?
#
loop_
_entity_poly.entity_id
_entity_poly.type
_entity_poly.pdbx_seq_one_letter_code
_entity_poly.pdbx_strand_id
1 'polypeptide(L)'
;MGRSTSIKQQINGQNLVTISTNNYNEIGQLVEKQVGADDNGGNSHANIQYTYNERGWLNTSISDFFSLKLKYGDGNTPQWNGNISEQQWGQTVSPGEKFVYEYDQLSRLKNGTSPSGMSELLNYDEMGNITKLIRDGASIDYTYSGNKLSMVSGTVNGNYAYDNNGNVSADRNGLNYVYTHFNIPKAVNGNGKTISYLYDANGIKLRKISNETGIRDYIGNIEYQNGNIALIRHAEGVAILKTDGTYIHHYNLTDHLGNVRATLYRNPATNQVEALQRDDYYPFGLRKVLKGGNNKYLYNGKEIQGELGDQYDYGARFYDPVIARWGMVDPLAEQMRRHSPYNYAFNNPLRFIDPDGMGPTDIVYFNRKGQETSRVISKTEFKTYVKDSDGNYQLVAMPNVITGKGGSNTTGAVYQKYDYQIAASTAVFNMDKNEGSLSLVTDGGKSIPSSATSQIPDLDPTTVKAIAMQESGIGTGKEANEKKDIMQVNNGVSNFADYSPYKANYGLSKGAVPGPVTSINAGIKDLATKGFKGGVGYNPKTDQMSFKFQGWDKAINNYNGGGAAKYGQDYLKSIKDMIRNSVKPTSQNY
;
A
#
# COMPACT_ATOMS: atom_id res chain seq x y z
N MET A 1 -2.06 19.29 -1.19
CA MET A 1 -3.45 18.93 -0.80
C MET A 1 -3.45 18.63 0.69
N GLY A 2 -4.43 19.14 1.43
CA GLY A 2 -4.51 18.98 2.89
C GLY A 2 -4.82 17.56 3.35
N ARG A 3 -4.68 17.32 4.66
CA ARG A 3 -5.08 16.06 5.32
C ARG A 3 -6.61 15.98 5.38
N SER A 4 -7.18 14.79 5.25
CA SER A 4 -8.63 14.60 5.33
C SER A 4 -9.12 14.93 6.74
N THR A 5 -9.89 16.00 6.88
CA THR A 5 -10.47 16.44 8.16
C THR A 5 -11.86 15.86 8.39
N SER A 6 -12.59 15.48 7.35
CA SER A 6 -13.90 14.84 7.47
C SER A 6 -14.25 14.01 6.24
N ILE A 7 -14.96 12.91 6.48
CA ILE A 7 -15.58 12.07 5.44
C ILE A 7 -17.07 12.05 5.71
N LYS A 8 -17.87 12.48 4.73
CA LYS A 8 -19.33 12.44 4.80
C LYS A 8 -19.90 11.51 3.72
N GLN A 9 -21.05 10.91 3.98
CA GLN A 9 -21.73 10.01 3.06
C GLN A 9 -23.24 10.27 3.06
N GLN A 10 -23.81 10.32 1.87
CA GLN A 10 -25.26 10.30 1.66
C GLN A 10 -25.60 9.11 0.77
N ILE A 11 -26.60 8.33 1.16
CA ILE A 11 -27.09 7.20 0.38
C ILE A 11 -28.50 7.53 -0.11
N ASN A 12 -28.66 7.61 -1.44
CA ASN A 12 -29.89 8.04 -2.09
C ASN A 12 -30.36 9.41 -1.53
N GLY A 13 -31.63 9.51 -1.12
CA GLY A 13 -32.19 10.72 -0.51
C GLY A 13 -32.18 10.74 1.03
N GLN A 14 -31.40 9.88 1.69
CA GLN A 14 -31.31 9.89 3.16
C GLN A 14 -30.53 11.09 3.67
N ASN A 15 -30.62 11.33 4.98
CA ASN A 15 -29.82 12.38 5.63
C ASN A 15 -28.32 12.11 5.44
N LEU A 16 -27.57 13.18 5.21
CA LEU A 16 -26.12 13.15 5.17
C LEU A 16 -25.59 12.71 6.54
N VAL A 17 -24.63 11.79 6.57
CA VAL A 17 -23.97 11.34 7.79
C VAL A 17 -22.47 11.65 7.73
N THR A 18 -21.89 11.96 8.87
CA THR A 18 -20.44 12.15 9.01
C THR A 18 -19.82 10.82 9.42
N ILE A 19 -19.13 10.17 8.48
CA ILE A 19 -18.47 8.87 8.70
C ILE A 19 -17.31 9.02 9.68
N SER A 20 -16.46 10.02 9.46
CA SER A 20 -15.42 10.41 10.42
C SER A 20 -15.07 11.88 10.36
N THR A 21 -14.58 12.39 11.48
CA THR A 21 -13.90 13.69 11.61
C THR A 21 -12.53 13.43 12.23
N ASN A 22 -11.48 14.00 11.64
CA ASN A 22 -10.09 13.74 12.01
C ASN A 22 -9.41 15.05 12.40
N ASN A 23 -8.87 15.10 13.61
CA ASN A 23 -8.11 16.22 14.13
C ASN A 23 -6.64 15.83 14.26
N TYR A 24 -5.75 16.71 13.81
CA TYR A 24 -4.31 16.45 13.76
C TYR A 24 -3.55 17.49 14.58
N ASN A 25 -2.41 17.10 15.14
CA ASN A 25 -1.48 18.06 15.76
C ASN A 25 -0.68 18.84 14.70
N GLU A 26 0.16 19.77 15.16
CA GLU A 26 0.98 20.66 14.34
C GLU A 26 1.90 19.92 13.35
N ILE A 27 2.37 18.73 13.71
CA ILE A 27 3.21 17.88 12.85
C ILE A 27 2.42 16.86 12.02
N GLY A 28 1.09 16.84 12.16
CA GLY A 28 0.20 16.05 11.31
C GLY A 28 -0.15 14.66 11.76
N GLN A 29 0.12 14.33 13.02
CA GLN A 29 -0.33 13.07 13.59
C GLN A 29 -1.79 13.21 14.01
N LEU A 30 -2.58 12.16 13.77
CA LEU A 30 -3.98 12.10 14.18
C LEU A 30 -4.04 12.09 15.71
N VAL A 31 -4.63 13.10 16.34
CA VAL A 31 -4.75 13.18 17.81
C VAL A 31 -6.15 12.83 18.28
N GLU A 32 -7.15 13.03 17.43
CA GLU A 32 -8.53 12.71 17.73
C GLU A 32 -9.26 12.27 16.45
N LYS A 33 -10.05 11.20 16.56
CA LYS A 33 -11.00 10.77 15.53
C LYS A 33 -12.37 10.59 16.14
N GLN A 34 -13.37 11.25 15.56
CA GLN A 34 -14.77 10.93 15.81
C GLN A 34 -15.30 10.04 14.68
N VAL A 35 -16.09 9.03 15.03
CA VAL A 35 -16.74 8.14 14.05
C VAL A 35 -18.26 8.17 14.20
N GLY A 36 -18.95 8.17 13.06
CA GLY A 36 -20.40 8.08 12.98
C GLY A 36 -21.14 9.19 13.69
N ALA A 37 -21.04 10.41 13.18
CA ALA A 37 -21.81 11.56 13.65
C ALA A 37 -22.95 11.91 12.68
N ASP A 38 -23.91 12.70 13.14
CA ASP A 38 -24.89 13.33 12.26
C ASP A 38 -24.24 14.37 11.31
N ASP A 39 -25.03 14.97 10.42
CA ASP A 39 -24.50 15.95 9.44
C ASP A 39 -23.78 17.14 10.09
N ASN A 40 -24.23 17.54 11.29
CA ASN A 40 -23.64 18.66 12.02
C ASN A 40 -22.40 18.27 12.83
N GLY A 41 -21.99 16.99 12.79
CA GLY A 41 -20.89 16.46 13.59
C GLY A 41 -21.28 16.17 15.05
N GLY A 42 -22.56 16.23 15.39
CA GLY A 42 -23.10 15.84 16.69
C GLY A 42 -23.38 14.34 16.79
N ASN A 43 -23.70 13.87 18.01
CA ASN A 43 -24.17 12.50 18.25
C ASN A 43 -23.24 11.40 17.68
N SER A 44 -21.93 11.55 17.84
CA SER A 44 -20.94 10.56 17.39
C SER A 44 -21.16 9.18 18.04
N HIS A 45 -20.77 8.11 17.34
CA HIS A 45 -20.77 6.75 17.91
C HIS A 45 -19.59 6.56 18.86
N ALA A 46 -18.42 7.06 18.50
CA ALA A 46 -17.26 7.04 19.37
C ALA A 46 -16.33 8.22 19.08
N ASN A 47 -15.60 8.62 20.11
CA ASN A 47 -14.47 9.52 20.02
C ASN A 47 -13.20 8.77 20.46
N ILE A 48 -12.18 8.78 19.62
CA ILE A 48 -10.92 8.07 19.82
C ILE A 48 -9.79 9.09 19.97
N GLN A 49 -9.09 9.01 21.09
CA GLN A 49 -7.94 9.87 21.41
C GLN A 49 -6.62 9.12 21.19
N TYR A 50 -5.69 9.76 20.49
CA TYR A 50 -4.42 9.17 20.12
C TYR A 50 -3.25 9.91 20.75
N THR A 51 -2.23 9.13 21.17
CA THR A 51 -0.94 9.69 21.58
C THR A 51 0.19 8.92 20.94
N TYR A 52 1.36 9.56 20.85
CA TYR A 52 2.56 9.01 20.22
C TYR A 52 3.76 9.20 21.14
N ASN A 53 4.77 8.35 20.98
CA ASN A 53 6.07 8.55 21.62
C ASN A 53 6.94 9.54 20.83
N GLU A 54 8.12 9.85 21.34
CA GLU A 54 9.09 10.77 20.75
C GLU A 54 9.62 10.33 19.36
N ARG A 55 9.44 9.07 18.99
CA ARG A 55 9.76 8.52 17.65
C ARG A 55 8.58 8.57 16.69
N GLY A 56 7.43 9.07 17.14
CA GLY A 56 6.19 9.13 16.37
C GLY A 56 5.45 7.79 16.27
N TRP A 57 5.82 6.78 17.06
CA TRP A 57 5.08 5.52 17.14
C TRP A 57 3.85 5.67 18.03
N LEU A 58 2.76 5.00 17.68
CA LEU A 58 1.51 5.04 18.42
C LEU A 58 1.73 4.53 19.85
N ASN A 59 1.39 5.34 20.85
CA ASN A 59 1.45 4.97 22.27
C ASN A 59 0.07 4.56 22.78
N THR A 60 -0.97 5.37 22.51
CA THR A 60 -2.34 5.04 22.92
C THR A 60 -3.36 5.33 21.83
N SER A 61 -4.46 4.58 21.84
CA SER A 61 -5.71 4.85 21.11
C SER A 61 -6.86 4.53 22.06
N ILE A 62 -7.50 5.54 22.66
CA ILE A 62 -8.44 5.39 23.79
C ILE A 62 -9.84 5.81 23.38
N SER A 63 -10.85 5.00 23.71
CA SER A 63 -12.27 5.34 23.56
C SER A 63 -13.14 4.57 24.56
N ASP A 64 -14.41 4.95 24.68
CA ASP A 64 -15.39 4.30 25.57
C ASP A 64 -15.70 2.85 25.19
N PHE A 65 -15.48 2.47 23.93
CA PHE A 65 -15.83 1.14 23.43
C PHE A 65 -14.61 0.25 23.15
N PHE A 66 -13.45 0.84 22.89
CA PHE A 66 -12.19 0.11 22.75
C PHE A 66 -10.99 1.02 23.04
N SER A 67 -10.07 0.52 23.85
CA SER A 67 -8.82 1.20 24.16
C SER A 67 -7.62 0.30 23.94
N LEU A 68 -6.52 0.91 23.50
CA LEU A 68 -5.25 0.29 23.20
C LEU A 68 -4.12 1.14 23.76
N LYS A 69 -3.12 0.48 24.37
CA LYS A 69 -1.83 1.05 24.70
C LYS A 69 -0.71 0.14 24.22
N LEU A 70 0.29 0.70 23.56
CA LEU A 70 1.45 -0.01 23.04
C LEU A 70 2.70 0.49 23.74
N LYS A 71 3.55 -0.44 24.15
CA LYS A 71 4.87 -0.14 24.72
C LYS A 71 5.96 -0.77 23.86
N TYR A 72 7.11 -0.10 23.83
CA TYR A 72 8.26 -0.46 23.01
C TYR A 72 9.50 -0.64 23.89
N GLY A 73 10.35 0.38 24.03
CA GLY A 73 11.50 0.38 24.94
C GLY A 73 11.10 0.48 26.42
N ASP A 74 9.86 0.85 26.69
CA ASP A 74 9.26 1.04 28.01
C ASP A 74 8.38 -0.15 28.47
N GLY A 75 8.35 -1.24 27.70
CA GLY A 75 7.60 -2.45 28.03
C GLY A 75 8.38 -3.45 28.89
N ASN A 76 7.72 -4.56 29.24
CA ASN A 76 8.30 -5.60 30.10
C ASN A 76 9.57 -6.23 29.52
N THR A 77 9.62 -6.41 28.20
CA THR A 77 10.80 -6.89 27.48
C THR A 77 11.21 -5.84 26.43
N PRO A 78 11.99 -4.81 26.81
CA PRO A 78 12.22 -3.62 25.99
C PRO A 78 12.62 -3.91 24.55
N GLN A 79 11.96 -3.23 23.60
CA GLN A 79 12.21 -3.32 22.16
C GLN A 79 12.55 -1.95 21.58
N TRP A 80 13.79 -1.77 21.10
CA TRP A 80 14.28 -0.48 20.57
C TRP A 80 14.22 -0.36 19.04
N ASN A 81 13.93 -1.47 18.36
CA ASN A 81 13.95 -1.61 16.89
C ASN A 81 12.58 -1.39 16.23
N GLY A 82 11.57 -0.96 16.99
CA GLY A 82 10.18 -0.78 16.55
C GLY A 82 9.26 -1.98 16.74
N ASN A 83 9.75 -3.09 17.31
CA ASN A 83 8.87 -4.16 17.79
C ASN A 83 8.09 -3.70 19.02
N ILE A 84 6.88 -4.22 19.19
CA ILE A 84 6.04 -3.92 20.35
C ILE A 84 6.42 -4.89 21.47
N SER A 85 6.81 -4.36 22.63
CA SER A 85 7.13 -5.17 23.81
C SER A 85 5.89 -5.60 24.57
N GLU A 86 4.89 -4.71 24.63
CA GLU A 86 3.65 -4.96 25.37
C GLU A 86 2.48 -4.28 24.65
N GLN A 87 1.37 -5.00 24.52
CA GLN A 87 0.10 -4.46 24.05
C GLN A 87 -0.91 -4.61 25.17
N GLN A 88 -1.49 -3.49 25.63
CA GLN A 88 -2.61 -3.50 26.55
C GLN A 88 -3.87 -3.11 25.80
N TRP A 89 -5.00 -3.76 26.07
CA TRP A 89 -6.27 -3.39 25.45
C TRP A 89 -7.46 -3.56 26.40
N GLY A 90 -8.60 -3.02 26.02
CA GLY A 90 -9.84 -3.22 26.78
C GLY A 90 -11.04 -2.61 26.08
N GLN A 91 -12.21 -2.91 26.64
CA GLN A 91 -13.52 -2.58 26.08
C GLN A 91 -14.11 -1.27 26.65
N THR A 92 -13.28 -0.52 27.38
CA THR A 92 -13.56 0.76 28.04
C THR A 92 -12.34 1.68 27.88
N VAL A 93 -12.37 2.88 28.46
CA VAL A 93 -11.23 3.82 28.47
C VAL A 93 -9.97 3.31 29.19
N SER A 94 -10.12 2.32 30.07
CA SER A 94 -9.00 1.75 30.83
C SER A 94 -8.73 0.32 30.35
N PRO A 95 -7.66 0.08 29.57
CA PRO A 95 -7.34 -1.26 29.10
C PRO A 95 -7.00 -2.19 30.28
N GLY A 96 -7.70 -3.32 30.38
CA GLY A 96 -7.53 -4.31 31.46
C GLY A 96 -6.80 -5.58 31.03
N GLU A 97 -6.69 -5.80 29.73
CA GLU A 97 -6.06 -6.95 29.10
C GLU A 97 -4.64 -6.60 28.66
N LYS A 98 -3.72 -7.57 28.63
CA LYS A 98 -2.36 -7.33 28.16
C LYS A 98 -1.70 -8.54 27.50
N PHE A 99 -0.86 -8.29 26.51
CA PHE A 99 0.13 -9.23 26.02
C PHE A 99 1.52 -8.68 26.29
N VAL A 100 2.42 -9.54 26.77
CA VAL A 100 3.86 -9.31 26.74
C VAL A 100 4.45 -10.14 25.60
N TYR A 101 5.28 -9.52 24.78
CA TYR A 101 5.88 -10.12 23.60
C TYR A 101 7.39 -10.28 23.73
N GLU A 102 7.87 -11.40 23.21
CA GLU A 102 9.29 -11.64 22.98
C GLU A 102 9.55 -12.07 21.55
N TYR A 103 10.74 -11.72 21.06
CA TYR A 103 11.16 -11.99 19.69
C TYR A 103 12.50 -12.71 19.69
N ASP A 104 12.80 -13.42 18.60
CA ASP A 104 14.15 -13.89 18.35
C ASP A 104 15.04 -12.80 17.72
N GLN A 105 16.31 -13.14 17.46
CA GLN A 105 17.29 -12.21 16.89
C GLN A 105 16.96 -11.76 15.46
N LEU A 106 16.06 -12.45 14.76
CA LEU A 106 15.55 -12.09 13.45
C LEU A 106 14.24 -11.28 13.54
N SER A 107 13.84 -10.88 14.74
CA SER A 107 12.58 -10.18 15.03
C SER A 107 11.32 -10.99 14.71
N ARG A 108 11.40 -12.33 14.73
CA ARG A 108 10.22 -13.21 14.65
C ARG A 108 9.63 -13.40 16.04
N LEU A 109 8.30 -13.47 16.15
CA LEU A 109 7.60 -13.58 17.43
C LEU A 109 7.89 -14.94 18.09
N LYS A 110 8.50 -14.96 19.28
CA LYS A 110 8.68 -16.20 20.06
C LYS A 110 7.52 -16.47 20.99
N ASN A 111 7.00 -15.43 21.63
CA ASN A 111 5.82 -15.56 22.48
C ASN A 111 5.00 -14.27 22.52
N GLY A 112 3.71 -14.45 22.74
CA GLY A 112 2.79 -13.44 23.22
C GLY A 112 1.99 -14.04 24.35
N THR A 113 2.18 -13.55 25.58
CA THR A 113 1.53 -14.13 26.77
C THR A 113 0.67 -13.10 27.50
N SER A 114 -0.56 -13.49 27.84
CA SER A 114 -1.50 -12.68 28.63
C SER A 114 -1.86 -13.35 29.96
N PRO A 115 -2.01 -12.59 31.06
CA PRO A 115 -2.63 -13.09 32.29
C PRO A 115 -4.09 -13.50 32.12
N SER A 116 -4.80 -13.01 31.10
CA SER A 116 -6.22 -13.32 30.84
C SER A 116 -6.47 -14.63 30.09
N GLY A 117 -5.42 -15.44 29.94
CA GLY A 117 -5.52 -16.80 29.44
C GLY A 117 -5.36 -16.94 27.93
N MET A 118 -5.14 -15.86 27.16
CA MET A 118 -4.66 -15.99 25.77
C MET A 118 -3.13 -16.03 25.74
N SER A 119 -2.57 -16.98 25.03
CA SER A 119 -1.12 -17.09 24.83
C SER A 119 -0.78 -17.81 23.54
N GLU A 120 0.31 -17.40 22.89
CA GLU A 120 0.94 -18.14 21.79
C GLU A 120 2.44 -18.22 22.03
N LEU A 121 3.02 -19.42 21.94
CA LEU A 121 4.45 -19.65 21.96
C LEU A 121 4.85 -20.39 20.68
N LEU A 122 5.90 -19.93 20.03
CA LEU A 122 6.28 -20.38 18.69
C LEU A 122 7.73 -20.84 18.61
N ASN A 123 7.93 -21.94 17.88
CA ASN A 123 9.24 -22.38 17.40
C ASN A 123 9.28 -22.32 15.88
N TYR A 124 10.46 -22.05 15.34
CA TYR A 124 10.70 -21.96 13.91
C TYR A 124 11.83 -22.88 13.48
N ASP A 125 11.79 -23.35 12.24
CA ASP A 125 12.97 -23.90 11.56
C ASP A 125 13.87 -22.78 10.99
N GLU A 126 14.95 -23.18 10.33
CA GLU A 126 15.91 -22.27 9.69
C GLU A 126 15.30 -21.50 8.50
N MET A 127 14.27 -22.04 7.84
CA MET A 127 13.57 -21.39 6.74
C MET A 127 12.45 -20.45 7.23
N GLY A 128 12.22 -20.40 8.54
CA GLY A 128 11.20 -19.58 9.18
C GLY A 128 9.80 -20.19 9.12
N ASN A 129 9.67 -21.49 8.88
CA ASN A 129 8.40 -22.18 9.06
C ASN A 129 8.14 -22.42 10.56
N ILE A 130 6.90 -22.22 11.03
CA ILE A 130 6.54 -22.53 12.43
C ILE A 130 6.51 -24.06 12.59
N THR A 131 7.42 -24.61 13.38
CA THR A 131 7.51 -26.05 13.69
C THR A 131 6.62 -26.43 14.87
N LYS A 132 6.31 -25.47 15.75
CA LYS A 132 5.42 -25.66 16.89
C LYS A 132 4.72 -24.37 17.27
N LEU A 133 3.42 -24.46 17.54
CA LEU A 133 2.60 -23.40 18.11
C LEU A 133 1.89 -23.94 19.34
N ILE A 134 2.19 -23.37 20.51
CA ILE A 134 1.48 -23.68 21.75
C ILE A 134 0.51 -22.54 22.01
N ARG A 135 -0.78 -22.82 21.95
CA ARG A 135 -1.86 -21.87 22.21
C ARG A 135 -2.58 -22.26 23.48
N ASP A 136 -2.55 -21.39 24.49
CA ASP A 136 -3.17 -21.61 25.81
C ASP A 136 -2.74 -22.94 26.46
N GLY A 137 -1.46 -23.28 26.30
CA GLY A 137 -0.88 -24.54 26.78
C GLY A 137 -1.15 -25.75 25.87
N ALA A 138 -2.01 -25.65 24.86
CA ALA A 138 -2.30 -26.71 23.90
C ALA A 138 -1.39 -26.64 22.67
N SER A 139 -0.77 -27.77 22.33
CA SER A 139 0.23 -27.85 21.24
C SER A 139 -0.40 -28.09 19.86
N ILE A 140 0.15 -27.43 18.86
CA ILE A 140 0.04 -27.76 17.44
C ILE A 140 1.46 -27.97 16.92
N ASP A 141 1.77 -29.20 16.52
CA ASP A 141 3.07 -29.60 15.98
C ASP A 141 2.96 -29.72 14.45
N TYR A 142 3.97 -29.24 13.73
CA TYR A 142 3.96 -29.11 12.27
C TYR A 142 5.02 -29.98 11.60
N THR A 143 4.63 -30.69 10.55
CA THR A 143 5.53 -31.53 9.74
C THR A 143 5.55 -31.02 8.31
N TYR A 144 6.73 -30.92 7.70
CA TYR A 144 6.91 -30.31 6.38
C TYR A 144 7.61 -31.21 5.37
N SER A 145 7.36 -30.93 4.10
CA SER A 145 8.19 -31.32 2.97
C SER A 145 8.70 -30.04 2.28
N GLY A 146 9.96 -29.68 2.53
CA GLY A 146 10.46 -28.33 2.22
C GLY A 146 9.69 -27.27 3.02
N ASN A 147 9.13 -26.26 2.34
CA ASN A 147 8.26 -25.25 2.98
C ASN A 147 6.76 -25.61 2.92
N LYS A 148 6.39 -26.73 2.27
CA LYS A 148 5.00 -27.19 2.18
C LYS A 148 4.63 -27.96 3.44
N LEU A 149 3.58 -27.52 4.13
CA LEU A 149 3.08 -28.16 5.35
C LEU A 149 2.46 -29.51 5.00
N SER A 150 3.02 -30.64 5.42
CA SER A 150 2.44 -31.96 5.13
C SER A 150 1.31 -32.33 6.10
N MET A 151 1.47 -32.01 7.39
CA MET A 151 0.44 -32.26 8.40
C MET A 151 0.60 -31.37 9.63
N VAL A 152 -0.49 -31.21 10.36
CA VAL A 152 -0.51 -30.72 11.75
C VAL A 152 -1.04 -31.80 12.68
N SER A 153 -0.56 -31.81 13.91
CA SER A 153 -1.00 -32.72 14.96
C SER A 153 -1.09 -32.03 16.33
N GLY A 154 -1.83 -32.63 17.27
CA GLY A 154 -2.03 -32.09 18.62
C GLY A 154 -3.47 -31.64 18.83
N THR A 155 -3.69 -30.39 19.23
CA THR A 155 -5.05 -29.84 19.37
C THR A 155 -5.71 -29.50 18.03
N VAL A 156 -4.92 -29.38 16.96
CA VAL A 156 -5.38 -29.28 15.57
C VAL A 156 -4.72 -30.41 14.81
N ASN A 157 -5.52 -31.22 14.11
CA ASN A 157 -5.04 -32.39 13.38
C ASN A 157 -5.51 -32.35 11.93
N GLY A 158 -4.65 -32.81 11.02
CA GLY A 158 -5.04 -33.02 9.64
C GLY A 158 -3.85 -32.98 8.69
N ASN A 159 -4.08 -33.56 7.51
CA ASN A 159 -3.10 -33.64 6.45
C ASN A 159 -3.36 -32.55 5.40
N TYR A 160 -2.32 -32.23 4.66
CA TYR A 160 -2.37 -31.28 3.56
C TYR A 160 -1.78 -31.92 2.30
N ALA A 161 -2.46 -31.71 1.19
CA ALA A 161 -1.94 -32.03 -0.14
C ALA A 161 -1.71 -30.74 -0.93
N TYR A 162 -0.84 -30.79 -1.92
CA TYR A 162 -0.51 -29.64 -2.77
C TYR A 162 -0.62 -30.00 -4.24
N ASP A 163 -0.97 -29.03 -5.06
CA ASP A 163 -0.80 -29.10 -6.50
C ASP A 163 0.68 -28.87 -6.91
N ASN A 164 0.96 -28.97 -8.21
CA ASN A 164 2.30 -28.80 -8.76
C ASN A 164 2.82 -27.36 -8.62
N ASN A 165 1.93 -26.36 -8.53
CA ASN A 165 2.28 -24.96 -8.31
C ASN A 165 2.55 -24.64 -6.84
N GLY A 166 2.31 -25.59 -5.94
CA GLY A 166 2.51 -25.42 -4.51
C GLY A 166 1.34 -24.76 -3.79
N ASN A 167 0.14 -24.81 -4.33
CA ASN A 167 -1.08 -24.43 -3.62
C ASN A 167 -1.66 -25.64 -2.89
N VAL A 168 -2.20 -25.44 -1.69
CA VAL A 168 -2.91 -26.49 -0.94
C VAL A 168 -4.09 -26.98 -1.77
N SER A 169 -4.06 -28.23 -2.25
CA SER A 169 -5.14 -28.86 -3.00
C SER A 169 -6.11 -29.63 -2.11
N ALA A 170 -5.69 -30.00 -0.90
CA ALA A 170 -6.56 -30.53 0.16
C ALA A 170 -6.08 -30.06 1.55
N ASP A 171 -6.98 -29.64 2.42
CA ASP A 171 -6.66 -29.09 3.75
C ASP A 171 -7.04 -30.02 4.92
N ARG A 172 -6.67 -29.60 6.15
CA ARG A 172 -6.99 -30.30 7.39
C ARG A 172 -8.49 -30.51 7.63
N ASN A 173 -9.33 -29.67 7.02
CA ASN A 173 -10.78 -29.69 7.19
C ASN A 173 -11.46 -30.60 6.16
N GLY A 174 -10.70 -31.39 5.39
CA GLY A 174 -11.22 -32.27 4.35
C GLY A 174 -11.75 -31.51 3.13
N LEU A 175 -11.35 -30.25 2.94
CA LEU A 175 -11.74 -29.42 1.81
C LEU A 175 -10.70 -29.54 0.71
N ASN A 176 -11.16 -29.67 -0.53
CA ASN A 176 -10.35 -29.75 -1.73
C ASN A 176 -10.45 -28.44 -2.51
N TYR A 177 -9.32 -27.91 -2.95
CA TYR A 177 -9.21 -26.60 -3.58
C TYR A 177 -8.78 -26.75 -5.04
N VAL A 178 -9.44 -25.99 -5.91
CA VAL A 178 -9.08 -25.79 -7.31
C VAL A 178 -8.76 -24.32 -7.50
N TYR A 179 -7.68 -24.02 -8.21
CA TYR A 179 -7.17 -22.66 -8.35
C TYR A 179 -7.36 -22.10 -9.76
N THR A 180 -7.33 -20.78 -9.87
CA THR A 180 -7.13 -20.08 -11.14
C THR A 180 -5.67 -20.20 -11.61
N HIS A 181 -5.37 -19.75 -12.82
CA HIS A 181 -3.99 -19.66 -13.30
C HIS A 181 -3.14 -18.62 -12.55
N PHE A 182 -3.77 -17.76 -11.74
CA PHE A 182 -3.10 -16.84 -10.82
C PHE A 182 -2.87 -17.44 -9.43
N ASN A 183 -3.12 -18.74 -9.24
CA ASN A 183 -3.01 -19.43 -7.95
C ASN A 183 -3.96 -18.89 -6.86
N ILE A 184 -5.11 -18.31 -7.25
CA ILE A 184 -6.18 -17.84 -6.36
C ILE A 184 -7.29 -18.90 -6.29
N PRO A 185 -7.92 -19.19 -5.13
CA PRO A 185 -8.97 -20.21 -5.02
C PRO A 185 -10.14 -19.95 -5.96
N LYS A 186 -10.41 -20.89 -6.88
CA LYS A 186 -11.54 -20.83 -7.82
C LYS A 186 -12.74 -21.63 -7.32
N ALA A 187 -12.49 -22.80 -6.74
CA ALA A 187 -13.53 -23.64 -6.18
C ALA A 187 -13.02 -24.41 -4.97
N VAL A 188 -13.89 -24.64 -3.99
CA VAL A 188 -13.61 -25.43 -2.80
C VAL A 188 -14.73 -26.42 -2.58
N ASN A 189 -14.41 -27.70 -2.47
CA ASN A 189 -15.38 -28.79 -2.31
C ASN A 189 -14.93 -29.80 -1.26
N GLY A 190 -15.85 -30.31 -0.46
CA GLY A 190 -15.55 -31.34 0.54
C GLY A 190 -16.40 -31.17 1.79
N ASN A 191 -16.59 -32.25 2.55
CA ASN A 191 -17.39 -32.24 3.78
C ASN A 191 -18.79 -31.57 3.61
N GLY A 192 -19.45 -31.85 2.48
CA GLY A 192 -20.78 -31.30 2.17
C GLY A 192 -20.78 -29.84 1.70
N LYS A 193 -19.62 -29.20 1.57
CA LYS A 193 -19.47 -27.82 1.11
C LYS A 193 -19.11 -27.77 -0.37
N THR A 194 -19.72 -26.83 -1.07
CA THR A 194 -19.47 -26.53 -2.48
C THR A 194 -19.46 -25.01 -2.65
N ILE A 195 -18.27 -24.46 -2.86
CA ILE A 195 -18.05 -23.02 -3.00
C ILE A 195 -17.32 -22.75 -4.31
N SER A 196 -17.74 -21.73 -5.04
CA SER A 196 -17.03 -21.24 -6.22
C SER A 196 -16.89 -19.72 -6.19
N TYR A 197 -15.81 -19.25 -6.79
CA TYR A 197 -15.44 -17.86 -6.85
C TYR A 197 -15.25 -17.42 -8.30
N LEU A 198 -15.71 -16.22 -8.62
CA LEU A 198 -15.47 -15.55 -9.89
C LEU A 198 -14.63 -14.31 -9.63
N TYR A 199 -13.62 -14.12 -10.46
CA TYR A 199 -12.71 -12.98 -10.41
C TYR A 199 -12.71 -12.27 -11.76
N ASP A 200 -12.36 -10.98 -11.75
CA ASP A 200 -11.99 -10.28 -12.98
C ASP A 200 -10.58 -10.69 -13.46
N ALA A 201 -10.15 -10.12 -14.58
CA ALA A 201 -8.83 -10.40 -15.15
C ALA A 201 -7.65 -9.92 -14.28
N ASN A 202 -7.91 -9.08 -13.27
CA ASN A 202 -6.91 -8.57 -12.32
C ASN A 202 -6.93 -9.34 -10.98
N GLY A 203 -7.71 -10.42 -10.88
CA GLY A 203 -7.83 -11.21 -9.65
C GLY A 203 -8.70 -10.57 -8.57
N ILE A 204 -9.50 -9.54 -8.90
CA ILE A 204 -10.46 -8.98 -7.95
C ILE A 204 -11.70 -9.87 -7.90
N LYS A 205 -12.08 -10.28 -6.69
CA LYS A 205 -13.26 -11.13 -6.47
C LYS A 205 -14.52 -10.37 -6.86
N LEU A 206 -15.30 -10.95 -7.77
CA LEU A 206 -16.59 -10.43 -8.25
C LEU A 206 -17.78 -11.18 -7.68
N ARG A 207 -17.64 -12.50 -7.44
CA ARG A 207 -18.73 -13.33 -6.91
C ARG A 207 -18.21 -14.50 -6.08
N LYS A 208 -18.98 -14.87 -5.06
CA LYS A 208 -18.91 -16.13 -4.32
C LYS A 208 -20.27 -16.83 -4.45
N ILE A 209 -20.27 -18.11 -4.77
CA ILE A 209 -21.45 -18.97 -4.73
C ILE A 209 -21.16 -20.06 -3.71
N SER A 210 -21.98 -20.16 -2.67
CA SER A 210 -21.89 -21.15 -1.60
C SER A 210 -23.21 -21.92 -1.51
N ASN A 211 -23.15 -23.24 -1.36
CA ASN A 211 -24.35 -24.03 -1.10
C ASN A 211 -24.94 -23.79 0.30
N GLU A 212 -24.17 -23.20 1.22
CA GLU A 212 -24.64 -22.85 2.57
C GLU A 212 -25.19 -21.41 2.64
N THR A 213 -24.52 -20.45 1.98
CA THR A 213 -24.84 -19.02 2.11
C THR A 213 -25.38 -18.36 0.84
N GLY A 214 -25.61 -19.12 -0.23
CA GLY A 214 -26.13 -18.61 -1.51
C GLY A 214 -25.09 -17.78 -2.29
N ILE A 215 -25.60 -16.84 -3.10
CA ILE A 215 -24.79 -16.02 -4.01
C ILE A 215 -24.47 -14.68 -3.35
N ARG A 216 -23.19 -14.33 -3.33
CA ARG A 216 -22.70 -13.00 -2.94
C ARG A 216 -21.92 -12.37 -4.08
N ASP A 217 -22.34 -11.19 -4.50
CA ASP A 217 -21.66 -10.37 -5.52
C ASP A 217 -20.92 -9.20 -4.85
N TYR A 218 -19.75 -8.87 -5.41
CA TYR A 218 -18.87 -7.80 -4.94
C TYR A 218 -18.67 -6.80 -6.08
N ILE A 219 -19.24 -5.60 -5.94
CA ILE A 219 -19.16 -4.54 -6.95
C ILE A 219 -18.63 -3.28 -6.28
N GLY A 220 -17.32 -3.07 -6.37
CA GLY A 220 -16.63 -2.01 -5.64
C GLY A 220 -16.88 -2.14 -4.14
N ASN A 221 -17.45 -1.10 -3.53
CA ASN A 221 -17.78 -1.07 -2.10
C ASN A 221 -19.15 -1.67 -1.76
N ILE A 222 -19.93 -2.11 -2.75
CA ILE A 222 -21.27 -2.64 -2.53
C ILE A 222 -21.21 -4.16 -2.63
N GLU A 223 -21.87 -4.82 -1.68
CA GLU A 223 -22.09 -6.26 -1.73
C GLU A 223 -23.56 -6.56 -1.87
N TYR A 224 -23.86 -7.56 -2.70
CA TYR A 224 -25.21 -8.05 -2.91
C TYR A 224 -25.33 -9.48 -2.40
N GLN A 225 -26.42 -9.78 -1.73
CA GLN A 225 -26.81 -11.12 -1.33
C GLN A 225 -28.02 -11.54 -2.16
N ASN A 226 -27.86 -12.57 -2.98
CA ASN A 226 -28.91 -13.09 -3.88
C ASN A 226 -29.59 -11.97 -4.71
N GLY A 227 -28.78 -11.07 -5.27
CA GLY A 227 -29.26 -9.95 -6.10
C GLY A 227 -29.72 -8.69 -5.36
N ASN A 228 -29.87 -8.74 -4.02
CA ASN A 228 -30.27 -7.57 -3.22
C ASN A 228 -29.06 -6.94 -2.55
N ILE A 229 -29.03 -5.61 -2.40
CA ILE A 229 -27.95 -4.94 -1.65
C ILE A 229 -27.94 -5.48 -0.22
N ALA A 230 -26.82 -6.06 0.19
CA ALA A 230 -26.60 -6.53 1.55
C ALA A 230 -25.95 -5.44 2.40
N LEU A 231 -24.90 -4.79 1.85
CA LEU A 231 -24.19 -3.71 2.53
C LEU A 231 -23.44 -2.81 1.55
N ILE A 232 -23.10 -1.62 2.02
CA ILE A 232 -22.21 -0.66 1.38
C ILE A 232 -21.07 -0.35 2.34
N ARG A 233 -19.83 -0.65 1.97
CA ARG A 233 -18.64 -0.36 2.78
C ARG A 233 -18.28 1.14 2.71
N HIS A 234 -17.80 1.67 3.83
CA HIS A 234 -17.20 3.00 3.95
C HIS A 234 -15.95 2.94 4.82
N ALA A 235 -15.21 4.05 4.93
CA ALA A 235 -13.88 4.09 5.56
C ALA A 235 -13.84 3.53 6.99
N GLU A 236 -14.90 3.74 7.77
CA GLU A 236 -14.96 3.32 9.17
C GLU A 236 -15.95 2.17 9.42
N GLY A 237 -16.38 1.40 8.40
CA GLY A 237 -17.37 0.33 8.60
C GLY A 237 -18.31 0.11 7.41
N VAL A 238 -19.61 -0.10 7.68
CA VAL A 238 -20.60 -0.46 6.66
C VAL A 238 -21.96 0.18 6.90
N ALA A 239 -22.68 0.50 5.83
CA ALA A 239 -24.11 0.76 5.85
C ALA A 239 -24.86 -0.53 5.46
N ILE A 240 -25.79 -0.98 6.31
CA ILE A 240 -26.62 -2.18 6.10
C ILE A 240 -28.02 -1.75 5.67
N LEU A 241 -28.55 -2.38 4.62
CA LEU A 241 -29.93 -2.17 4.19
C LEU A 241 -30.92 -2.84 5.16
N LYS A 242 -31.86 -2.08 5.70
CA LYS A 242 -32.97 -2.58 6.52
C LYS A 242 -34.16 -3.00 5.66
N THR A 243 -35.07 -3.76 6.26
CA THR A 243 -36.31 -4.24 5.62
C THR A 243 -37.23 -3.11 5.16
N ASP A 244 -37.17 -1.95 5.81
CA ASP A 244 -37.93 -0.74 5.46
C ASP A 244 -37.31 0.06 4.29
N GLY A 245 -36.22 -0.44 3.68
CA GLY A 245 -35.51 0.23 2.59
C GLY A 245 -34.54 1.32 3.03
N THR A 246 -34.40 1.57 4.34
CA THR A 246 -33.45 2.54 4.88
C THR A 246 -32.11 1.90 5.29
N TYR A 247 -31.06 2.71 5.48
CA TYR A 247 -29.74 2.19 5.87
C TYR A 247 -29.44 2.45 7.34
N ILE A 248 -28.84 1.47 8.01
CA ILE A 248 -28.24 1.64 9.33
C ILE A 248 -26.72 1.53 9.21
N HIS A 249 -26.00 2.48 9.79
CA HIS A 249 -24.54 2.48 9.76
C HIS A 249 -23.97 1.74 10.96
N HIS A 250 -23.01 0.86 10.69
CA HIS A 250 -22.18 0.19 11.67
C HIS A 250 -20.74 0.71 11.54
N TYR A 251 -20.12 1.04 12.68
CA TYR A 251 -18.78 1.63 12.73
C TYR A 251 -17.80 0.71 13.45
N ASN A 252 -16.63 0.48 12.86
CA ASN A 252 -15.61 -0.38 13.42
C ASN A 252 -14.58 0.44 14.19
N LEU A 253 -14.25 -0.01 15.40
CA LEU A 253 -13.05 0.42 16.13
C LEU A 253 -11.98 -0.64 15.96
N THR A 254 -10.78 -0.21 15.59
CA THR A 254 -9.67 -1.13 15.28
C THR A 254 -8.48 -0.94 16.21
N ASP A 255 -7.63 -1.96 16.30
CA ASP A 255 -6.28 -1.80 16.83
C ASP A 255 -5.33 -1.14 15.81
N HIS A 256 -4.04 -1.06 16.15
CA HIS A 256 -3.01 -0.40 15.33
C HIS A 256 -2.72 -1.09 14.00
N LEU A 257 -3.18 -2.33 13.81
CA LEU A 257 -3.04 -3.09 12.57
C LEU A 257 -4.32 -3.10 11.74
N GLY A 258 -5.39 -2.47 12.23
CA GLY A 258 -6.69 -2.48 11.57
C GLY A 258 -7.54 -3.70 11.91
N ASN A 259 -7.21 -4.48 12.95
CA ASN A 259 -8.07 -5.58 13.39
C ASN A 259 -9.30 -5.00 14.07
N VAL A 260 -10.51 -5.40 13.66
CA VAL A 260 -11.76 -4.88 14.23
C VAL A 260 -11.98 -5.44 15.64
N ARG A 261 -11.93 -4.59 16.65
CA ARG A 261 -12.07 -4.95 18.07
C ARG A 261 -13.48 -4.73 18.60
N ALA A 262 -14.18 -3.76 18.04
CA ALA A 262 -15.60 -3.54 18.28
C ALA A 262 -16.30 -3.05 17.01
N THR A 263 -17.52 -3.49 16.78
CA THR A 263 -18.44 -2.90 15.78
C THR A 263 -19.59 -2.24 16.54
N LEU A 264 -19.82 -0.96 16.29
CA LEU A 264 -20.80 -0.11 16.97
C LEU A 264 -21.98 0.18 16.06
N TYR A 265 -23.15 0.35 16.65
CA TYR A 265 -24.34 0.87 15.98
C TYR A 265 -25.16 1.71 16.94
N ARG A 266 -26.01 2.59 16.40
CA ARG A 266 -27.03 3.30 17.19
C ARG A 266 -28.31 2.50 17.17
N ASN A 267 -28.74 2.05 18.35
CA ASN A 267 -29.95 1.28 18.50
C ASN A 267 -31.17 2.17 18.18
N PRO A 268 -31.99 1.84 17.15
CA PRO A 268 -33.09 2.70 16.73
C PRO A 268 -34.22 2.79 17.75
N ALA A 269 -34.31 1.87 18.71
CA ALA A 269 -35.33 1.88 19.75
C ALA A 269 -34.94 2.75 20.97
N THR A 270 -33.67 2.70 21.38
CA THR A 270 -33.17 3.40 22.58
C THR A 270 -32.40 4.68 22.26
N ASN A 271 -32.04 4.86 20.99
CA ASN A 271 -31.15 5.90 20.48
C ASN A 271 -29.74 5.89 21.12
N GLN A 272 -29.36 4.82 21.82
CA GLN A 272 -28.05 4.66 22.45
C GLN A 272 -27.05 4.02 21.49
N VAL A 273 -25.76 4.31 21.67
CA VAL A 273 -24.69 3.63 20.96
C VAL A 273 -24.37 2.33 21.69
N GLU A 274 -24.35 1.22 20.96
CA GLU A 274 -24.11 -0.10 21.51
C GLU A 274 -23.06 -0.84 20.66
N ALA A 275 -22.26 -1.68 21.31
CA ALA A 275 -21.39 -2.60 20.58
C ALA A 275 -22.24 -3.76 20.05
N LEU A 276 -22.35 -3.89 18.73
CA LEU A 276 -22.95 -5.03 18.04
C LEU A 276 -22.08 -6.28 18.21
N GLN A 277 -20.77 -6.12 18.07
CA GLN A 277 -19.79 -7.21 18.04
C GLN A 277 -18.51 -6.79 18.78
N ARG A 278 -17.84 -7.73 19.46
CA ARG A 278 -16.55 -7.51 20.12
C ARG A 278 -15.65 -8.72 19.95
N ASP A 279 -14.41 -8.45 19.57
CA ASP A 279 -13.42 -9.48 19.23
C ASP A 279 -12.03 -9.13 19.76
N ASP A 280 -11.40 -10.14 20.34
CA ASP A 280 -9.97 -10.14 20.63
C ASP A 280 -9.25 -11.10 19.68
N TYR A 281 -7.94 -10.94 19.56
CA TYR A 281 -7.13 -11.72 18.64
C TYR A 281 -5.89 -12.25 19.34
N TYR A 282 -5.57 -13.52 19.07
CA TYR A 282 -4.22 -14.01 19.25
C TYR A 282 -3.25 -13.29 18.30
N PRO A 283 -1.95 -13.26 18.57
CA PRO A 283 -0.96 -12.57 17.73
C PRO A 283 -1.08 -12.86 16.23
N PHE A 284 -1.27 -14.13 15.87
CA PHE A 284 -1.45 -14.54 14.47
C PHE A 284 -2.89 -14.46 13.94
N GLY A 285 -3.77 -13.76 14.63
CA GLY A 285 -5.09 -13.38 14.13
C GLY A 285 -6.21 -14.39 14.34
N LEU A 286 -5.96 -15.50 15.07
CA LEU A 286 -7.06 -16.33 15.52
C LEU A 286 -7.96 -15.49 16.44
N ARG A 287 -9.26 -15.56 16.20
CA ARG A 287 -10.26 -14.72 16.87
C ARG A 287 -10.71 -15.35 18.19
N LYS A 288 -10.82 -14.54 19.23
CA LYS A 288 -11.55 -14.82 20.47
C LYS A 288 -12.80 -13.93 20.51
N VAL A 289 -13.96 -14.54 20.28
CA VAL A 289 -15.25 -13.85 20.26
C VAL A 289 -15.65 -13.48 21.68
N LEU A 290 -15.83 -12.19 21.95
CA LEU A 290 -16.36 -11.70 23.24
C LEU A 290 -17.85 -11.39 23.16
N LYS A 291 -18.30 -10.86 22.01
CA LYS A 291 -19.70 -10.66 21.68
C LYS A 291 -19.92 -10.97 20.21
N GLY A 292 -20.79 -11.93 19.91
CA GLY A 292 -21.13 -12.33 18.54
C GLY A 292 -21.87 -11.23 17.78
N GLY A 293 -21.67 -11.20 16.47
CA GLY A 293 -22.32 -10.29 15.53
C GLY A 293 -22.07 -10.73 14.10
N ASN A 294 -22.59 -9.96 13.13
CA ASN A 294 -22.62 -10.34 11.72
C ASN A 294 -21.54 -9.63 10.87
N ASN A 295 -20.59 -8.91 11.49
CA ASN A 295 -19.49 -8.30 10.76
C ASN A 295 -18.51 -9.40 10.29
N LYS A 296 -18.29 -9.48 8.98
CA LYS A 296 -17.36 -10.42 8.36
C LYS A 296 -15.95 -9.85 8.15
N TYR A 297 -15.79 -8.53 8.22
CA TYR A 297 -14.52 -7.83 8.00
C TYR A 297 -13.81 -7.62 9.34
N LEU A 298 -12.82 -8.46 9.64
CA LEU A 298 -12.31 -8.66 11.00
C LEU A 298 -10.80 -8.42 11.10
N TYR A 299 -10.01 -9.50 11.11
CA TYR A 299 -8.56 -9.40 11.22
C TYR A 299 -7.99 -8.67 9.99
N ASN A 300 -7.23 -7.59 10.24
CA ASN A 300 -6.78 -6.62 9.23
C ASN A 300 -7.88 -6.07 8.30
N GLY A 301 -9.13 -6.08 8.76
CA GLY A 301 -10.30 -5.71 7.95
C GLY A 301 -10.59 -6.69 6.81
N LYS A 302 -10.10 -7.94 6.87
CA LYS A 302 -10.32 -8.97 5.84
C LYS A 302 -11.59 -9.76 6.08
N GLU A 303 -12.21 -10.18 4.97
CA GLU A 303 -13.45 -10.97 5.01
C GLU A 303 -13.14 -12.38 5.50
N ILE A 304 -13.79 -12.79 6.58
CA ILE A 304 -13.75 -14.17 7.06
C ILE A 304 -14.59 -15.09 6.16
N GLN A 305 -13.98 -16.18 5.71
CA GLN A 305 -14.61 -17.29 4.99
C GLN A 305 -14.95 -18.39 6.00
N GLY A 306 -16.02 -18.19 6.76
CA GLY A 306 -16.42 -19.12 7.83
C GLY A 306 -16.66 -20.55 7.35
N GLU A 307 -17.13 -20.71 6.10
CA GLU A 307 -17.32 -22.04 5.52
C GLU A 307 -15.99 -22.80 5.31
N LEU A 308 -14.86 -22.11 5.27
CA LEU A 308 -13.51 -22.64 5.03
C LEU A 308 -12.69 -22.83 6.31
N GLY A 309 -13.35 -22.94 7.47
CA GLY A 309 -12.67 -23.05 8.76
C GLY A 309 -12.06 -21.72 9.20
N ASP A 310 -12.82 -20.63 9.01
CA ASP A 310 -12.47 -19.27 9.45
C ASP A 310 -11.19 -18.69 8.84
N GLN A 311 -10.91 -19.03 7.58
CA GLN A 311 -9.83 -18.40 6.81
C GLN A 311 -10.17 -16.95 6.45
N TYR A 312 -9.18 -16.09 6.33
CA TYR A 312 -9.33 -14.70 5.92
C TYR A 312 -8.97 -14.51 4.44
N ASP A 313 -9.86 -13.87 3.69
CA ASP A 313 -9.61 -13.52 2.29
C ASP A 313 -8.83 -12.20 2.19
N TYR A 314 -7.56 -12.30 1.79
CA TYR A 314 -6.71 -11.13 1.56
C TYR A 314 -6.71 -10.66 0.09
N GLY A 315 -7.38 -11.37 -0.82
CA GLY A 315 -7.39 -11.10 -2.25
C GLY A 315 -6.56 -12.13 -3.01
N ALA A 316 -5.23 -12.03 -2.97
CA ALA A 316 -4.37 -12.96 -3.68
C ALA A 316 -4.25 -14.33 -3.01
N ARG A 317 -4.47 -14.40 -1.69
CA ARG A 317 -4.37 -15.64 -0.90
C ARG A 317 -5.41 -15.66 0.22
N PHE A 318 -5.78 -16.87 0.65
CA PHE A 318 -6.56 -17.06 1.87
C PHE A 318 -5.64 -17.45 3.02
N TYR A 319 -5.71 -16.69 4.11
CA TYR A 319 -4.89 -16.85 5.30
C TYR A 319 -5.60 -17.74 6.30
N ASP A 320 -4.90 -18.71 6.87
CA ASP A 320 -5.43 -19.55 7.92
C ASP A 320 -4.88 -19.15 9.29
N PRO A 321 -5.69 -18.46 10.13
CA PRO A 321 -5.24 -17.98 11.42
C PRO A 321 -5.10 -19.11 12.47
N VAL A 322 -5.76 -20.25 12.28
CA VAL A 322 -5.69 -21.38 13.22
C VAL A 322 -4.28 -21.92 13.28
N ILE A 323 -3.63 -22.01 12.12
CA ILE A 323 -2.28 -22.55 11.92
C ILE A 323 -1.24 -21.49 11.55
N ALA A 324 -1.65 -20.22 11.54
CA ALA A 324 -0.80 -19.05 11.34
C ALA A 324 -0.02 -19.01 10.02
N ARG A 325 -0.65 -19.37 8.89
CA ARG A 325 0.03 -19.41 7.58
C ARG A 325 -0.90 -19.37 6.36
N TRP A 326 -0.28 -19.15 5.20
CA TRP A 326 -0.93 -19.23 3.90
C TRP A 326 -1.00 -20.66 3.37
N GLY A 327 -2.03 -20.96 2.58
CA GLY A 327 -2.14 -22.20 1.81
C GLY A 327 -1.46 -22.16 0.43
N MET A 328 -0.97 -20.99 0.00
CA MET A 328 -0.43 -20.77 -1.34
C MET A 328 0.93 -20.08 -1.26
N VAL A 329 1.78 -20.33 -2.27
CA VAL A 329 3.04 -19.63 -2.46
C VAL A 329 2.75 -18.14 -2.64
N ASP A 330 3.49 -17.28 -1.95
CA ASP A 330 3.43 -15.83 -2.15
C ASP A 330 3.72 -15.46 -3.61
N PRO A 331 2.85 -14.68 -4.29
CA PRO A 331 3.13 -14.20 -5.64
C PRO A 331 4.43 -13.41 -5.78
N LEU A 332 4.92 -12.77 -4.70
CA LEU A 332 6.20 -12.07 -4.64
C LEU A 332 7.29 -12.85 -3.89
N ALA A 333 7.14 -14.18 -3.73
CA ALA A 333 8.11 -15.01 -3.02
C ALA A 333 9.56 -14.83 -3.48
N GLU A 334 9.79 -14.62 -4.79
CA GLU A 334 11.12 -14.39 -5.36
C GLU A 334 11.80 -13.10 -4.85
N GLN A 335 11.01 -12.10 -4.45
CA GLN A 335 11.51 -10.86 -3.84
C GLN A 335 11.83 -11.04 -2.35
N MET A 336 11.25 -12.06 -1.72
CA MET A 336 11.35 -12.35 -0.28
C MET A 336 12.16 -13.62 0.00
N ARG A 337 13.26 -13.82 -0.75
CA ARG A 337 14.12 -15.03 -0.70
C ARG A 337 14.62 -15.49 0.68
N ARG A 338 14.51 -14.65 1.72
CA ARG A 338 14.91 -14.96 3.10
C ARG A 338 13.77 -15.49 3.97
N HIS A 339 12.58 -15.61 3.40
CA HIS A 339 11.35 -16.00 4.10
C HIS A 339 10.72 -17.19 3.39
N SER A 340 10.10 -18.08 4.18
CA SER A 340 9.25 -19.12 3.61
C SER A 340 8.13 -18.49 2.78
N PRO A 341 7.85 -18.99 1.55
CA PRO A 341 6.77 -18.46 0.71
C PRO A 341 5.36 -18.56 1.30
N TYR A 342 5.21 -19.26 2.43
CA TYR A 342 3.94 -19.49 3.11
C TYR A 342 3.83 -18.76 4.44
N ASN A 343 4.86 -18.03 4.88
CA ASN A 343 4.82 -17.36 6.17
C ASN A 343 3.90 -16.14 6.12
N TYR A 344 3.29 -15.82 7.26
CA TYR A 344 2.49 -14.63 7.41
C TYR A 344 3.29 -13.52 8.08
N ALA A 345 3.29 -12.32 7.47
CA ALA A 345 3.84 -11.10 8.06
C ALA A 345 5.29 -11.25 8.60
N PHE A 346 6.15 -11.98 7.90
CA PHE A 346 7.53 -12.30 8.32
C PHE A 346 7.64 -12.96 9.70
N ASN A 347 6.58 -13.65 10.15
CA ASN A 347 6.42 -14.16 11.51
C ASN A 347 6.46 -13.08 12.61
N ASN A 348 6.16 -11.83 12.27
CA ASN A 348 6.02 -10.72 13.21
C ASN A 348 4.70 -9.97 12.94
N PRO A 349 3.56 -10.61 13.29
CA PRO A 349 2.23 -10.08 12.98
C PRO A 349 1.82 -8.91 13.86
N LEU A 350 2.64 -8.51 14.85
CA LEU A 350 2.41 -7.32 15.68
C LEU A 350 2.91 -6.04 14.99
N ARG A 351 3.87 -6.18 14.07
CA ARG A 351 4.49 -5.06 13.37
C ARG A 351 4.07 -5.00 11.91
N PHE A 352 3.98 -6.15 11.26
CA PHE A 352 3.65 -6.24 9.84
C PHE A 352 2.26 -6.83 9.64
N ILE A 353 1.63 -6.46 8.53
CA ILE A 353 0.51 -7.20 7.97
C ILE A 353 0.78 -7.38 6.48
N ASP A 354 0.23 -8.41 5.89
CA ASP A 354 0.17 -8.56 4.44
C ASP A 354 -1.12 -7.91 3.96
N PRO A 355 -1.11 -6.91 3.08
CA PRO A 355 -2.32 -6.16 2.77
C PRO A 355 -3.24 -6.82 1.76
N ASP A 356 -2.69 -7.52 0.79
CA ASP A 356 -3.41 -8.07 -0.36
C ASP A 356 -3.04 -9.53 -0.62
N GLY A 357 -2.20 -10.11 0.26
CA GLY A 357 -1.68 -11.46 0.12
C GLY A 357 -0.48 -11.53 -0.82
N MET A 358 0.18 -10.41 -1.17
CA MET A 358 1.33 -10.37 -2.09
C MET A 358 2.58 -9.75 -1.47
N GLY A 359 2.64 -9.60 -0.15
CA GLY A 359 3.76 -8.94 0.53
C GLY A 359 3.52 -7.45 0.79
N PRO A 360 4.36 -6.80 1.60
CA PRO A 360 4.14 -5.42 2.06
C PRO A 360 4.47 -4.32 1.00
N THR A 361 3.63 -3.27 0.88
CA THR A 361 3.86 -2.08 -0.01
C THR A 361 4.43 -0.86 0.77
N ASP A 362 4.76 0.29 0.15
CA ASP A 362 5.46 1.42 0.82
C ASP A 362 4.83 2.83 0.62
N ILE A 363 5.02 3.70 1.62
CA ILE A 363 4.93 5.17 1.55
C ILE A 363 6.34 5.74 1.71
N VAL A 364 6.78 6.59 0.78
CA VAL A 364 8.17 7.08 0.73
C VAL A 364 8.23 8.60 0.87
N TYR A 365 9.20 9.09 1.64
CA TYR A 365 9.38 10.51 1.96
C TYR A 365 10.70 11.02 1.37
N PHE A 366 10.68 12.21 0.76
CA PHE A 366 11.81 12.82 0.08
C PHE A 366 12.07 14.26 0.55
N ASN A 367 13.33 14.69 0.49
CA ASN A 367 13.72 16.09 0.69
C ASN A 367 13.70 16.90 -0.61
N ARG A 368 13.96 18.22 -0.53
CA ARG A 368 14.07 19.14 -1.68
C ARG A 368 15.24 18.87 -2.62
N LYS A 369 16.15 17.93 -2.29
CA LYS A 369 17.19 17.46 -3.20
C LYS A 369 16.74 16.24 -4.01
N GLY A 370 15.48 15.82 -3.85
CA GLY A 370 14.93 14.60 -4.45
C GLY A 370 15.57 13.33 -3.87
N GLN A 371 16.10 13.38 -2.64
CA GLN A 371 16.69 12.23 -1.96
C GLN A 371 15.69 11.63 -0.97
N GLU A 372 15.56 10.31 -0.97
CA GLU A 372 14.73 9.58 0.00
C GLU A 372 15.27 9.83 1.42
N THR A 373 14.40 10.26 2.33
CA THR A 373 14.72 10.51 3.73
C THR A 373 14.19 9.44 4.66
N SER A 374 13.05 8.83 4.32
CA SER A 374 12.44 7.76 5.12
C SER A 374 11.40 6.99 4.30
N ARG A 375 11.10 5.76 4.75
CA ARG A 375 10.13 4.86 4.13
C ARG A 375 9.29 4.19 5.22
N VAL A 376 7.98 4.17 5.01
CA VAL A 376 7.00 3.53 5.88
C VAL A 376 6.30 2.46 5.07
N ILE A 377 6.37 1.22 5.53
CA ILE A 377 5.64 0.12 4.89
C ILE A 377 4.14 0.39 5.03
N SER A 378 3.46 0.52 3.90
CA SER A 378 2.03 0.75 3.77
C SER A 378 1.33 -0.50 3.28
N LYS A 379 0.02 -0.55 3.50
CA LYS A 379 -0.80 -1.72 3.22
C LYS A 379 -1.74 -1.46 2.04
N THR A 380 -2.26 -0.26 1.95
CA THR A 380 -3.33 0.08 1.01
C THR A 380 -2.94 1.21 0.08
N GLU A 381 -1.76 1.80 0.29
CA GLU A 381 -1.40 3.06 -0.31
C GLU A 381 0.04 3.02 -0.83
N PHE A 382 0.16 3.31 -2.12
CA PHE A 382 1.41 3.58 -2.80
C PHE A 382 1.54 5.10 -2.95
N LYS A 383 2.28 5.75 -2.04
CA LYS A 383 2.35 7.23 -1.99
C LYS A 383 3.78 7.72 -1.85
N THR A 384 4.03 8.87 -2.45
CA THR A 384 5.27 9.64 -2.26
C THR A 384 4.94 10.98 -1.62
N TYR A 385 5.76 11.39 -0.67
CA TYR A 385 5.71 12.71 -0.06
C TYR A 385 7.02 13.46 -0.28
N VAL A 386 6.94 14.75 -0.59
CA VAL A 386 8.10 15.65 -0.72
C VAL A 386 7.99 16.77 0.30
N LYS A 387 9.09 17.03 1.01
CA LYS A 387 9.18 18.13 1.97
C LYS A 387 9.14 19.48 1.23
N ASP A 388 8.26 20.40 1.62
CA ASP A 388 8.19 21.77 1.10
C ASP A 388 9.19 22.71 1.79
N SER A 389 9.16 24.00 1.42
CA SER A 389 10.03 25.05 1.95
C SER A 389 9.78 25.37 3.42
N ASP A 390 8.56 25.16 3.92
CA ASP A 390 8.19 25.32 5.33
C ASP A 390 8.55 24.08 6.17
N GLY A 391 9.03 23.01 5.51
CA GLY A 391 9.44 21.77 6.14
C GLY A 391 8.33 20.74 6.32
N ASN A 392 7.16 20.94 5.70
CA ASN A 392 6.04 20.01 5.73
C ASN A 392 6.10 19.01 4.57
N TYR A 393 5.67 17.77 4.80
CA TYR A 393 5.61 16.76 3.75
C TYR A 393 4.29 16.85 2.96
N GLN A 394 4.40 17.08 1.64
CA GLN A 394 3.28 17.18 0.72
C GLN A 394 3.14 15.90 -0.10
N LEU A 395 1.93 15.33 -0.17
CA LEU A 395 1.62 14.21 -1.07
C LEU A 395 1.80 14.65 -2.52
N VAL A 396 2.53 13.86 -3.31
CA VAL A 396 2.80 14.16 -4.72
C VAL A 396 2.14 13.16 -5.65
N ALA A 397 1.88 13.58 -6.89
CA ALA A 397 1.28 12.73 -7.90
C ALA A 397 2.23 11.58 -8.26
N MET A 398 1.72 10.35 -8.22
CA MET A 398 2.44 9.19 -8.74
C MET A 398 2.31 9.14 -10.27
N PRO A 399 3.33 8.65 -11.00
CA PRO A 399 3.18 8.38 -12.43
C PRO A 399 2.13 7.29 -12.64
N ASN A 400 1.39 7.37 -13.75
CA ASN A 400 0.54 6.27 -14.16
C ASN A 400 1.36 5.02 -14.51
N VAL A 401 0.69 3.87 -14.48
CA VAL A 401 1.24 2.60 -14.92
C VAL A 401 1.10 2.52 -16.43
N ILE A 402 2.24 2.55 -17.13
CA ILE A 402 2.28 2.34 -18.58
C ILE A 402 2.02 0.85 -18.82
N THR A 403 0.89 0.54 -19.48
CA THR A 403 0.43 -0.85 -19.66
C THR A 403 1.17 -1.58 -20.76
N GLY A 404 1.73 -0.85 -21.74
CA GLY A 404 2.61 -1.46 -22.71
C GLY A 404 3.48 -0.48 -23.51
N LYS A 405 4.57 -1.03 -24.04
CA LYS A 405 5.55 -0.36 -24.89
C LYS A 405 5.89 -1.27 -26.07
N GLY A 406 5.65 -0.83 -27.30
CA GLY A 406 5.97 -1.60 -28.51
C GLY A 406 5.33 -3.01 -28.54
N GLY A 407 4.13 -3.17 -27.97
CA GLY A 407 3.42 -4.45 -27.90
C GLY A 407 3.79 -5.34 -26.70
N SER A 408 4.76 -4.95 -25.87
CA SER A 408 5.13 -5.67 -24.64
C SER A 408 4.32 -5.16 -23.44
N ASN A 409 3.90 -6.07 -22.56
CA ASN A 409 3.27 -5.72 -21.28
C ASN A 409 4.32 -5.19 -20.29
N THR A 410 4.07 -4.00 -19.74
CA THR A 410 4.98 -3.29 -18.83
C THR A 410 4.37 -2.99 -17.45
N THR A 411 3.35 -3.74 -17.03
CA THR A 411 2.66 -3.50 -15.75
C THR A 411 3.39 -4.07 -14.53
N GLY A 412 4.33 -5.00 -14.70
CA GLY A 412 5.02 -5.67 -13.58
C GLY A 412 5.94 -4.75 -12.76
N ALA A 413 6.20 -5.13 -11.51
CA ALA A 413 6.93 -4.33 -10.52
C ALA A 413 8.32 -3.83 -10.98
N VAL A 414 9.03 -4.62 -11.81
CA VAL A 414 10.34 -4.22 -12.36
C VAL A 414 10.27 -2.91 -13.17
N TYR A 415 9.14 -2.65 -13.83
CA TYR A 415 8.91 -1.42 -14.59
C TYR A 415 8.57 -0.23 -13.69
N GLN A 416 8.07 -0.49 -12.48
CA GLN A 416 7.58 0.53 -11.55
C GLN A 416 8.57 0.85 -10.42
N LYS A 417 9.71 0.14 -10.40
CA LYS A 417 10.80 0.24 -9.42
C LYS A 417 11.19 1.69 -9.07
N TYR A 418 11.14 2.61 -10.02
CA TYR A 418 11.59 4.00 -9.85
C TYR A 418 10.43 5.00 -9.72
N ASP A 419 9.18 4.55 -9.63
CA ASP A 419 8.02 5.46 -9.64
C ASP A 419 7.98 6.43 -8.47
N TYR A 420 8.39 6.00 -7.26
CA TYR A 420 8.53 6.90 -6.11
C TYR A 420 9.55 8.02 -6.38
N GLN A 421 10.69 7.67 -6.98
CA GLN A 421 11.72 8.64 -7.32
C GLN A 421 11.25 9.58 -8.43
N ILE A 422 10.58 9.06 -9.46
CA ILE A 422 10.02 9.86 -10.56
C ILE A 422 8.98 10.84 -10.02
N ALA A 423 8.07 10.37 -9.16
CA ALA A 423 7.07 11.21 -8.50
C ALA A 423 7.73 12.33 -7.70
N ALA A 424 8.69 11.98 -6.83
CA ALA A 424 9.40 12.93 -5.98
C ALA A 424 10.16 13.98 -6.80
N SER A 425 11.00 13.55 -7.74
CA SER A 425 11.83 14.44 -8.56
C SER A 425 10.99 15.38 -9.43
N THR A 426 9.88 14.89 -9.98
CA THR A 426 8.96 15.71 -10.77
C THR A 426 8.27 16.76 -9.90
N ALA A 427 7.85 16.37 -8.70
CA ALA A 427 7.22 17.30 -7.77
C ALA A 427 8.20 18.35 -7.24
N VAL A 428 9.44 17.97 -6.89
CA VAL A 428 10.49 18.94 -6.52
C VAL A 428 10.70 19.95 -7.63
N PHE A 429 10.79 19.51 -8.89
CA PHE A 429 10.92 20.41 -10.04
C PHE A 429 9.73 21.39 -10.14
N ASN A 430 8.49 20.91 -10.02
CA ASN A 430 7.29 21.74 -10.08
C ASN A 430 7.21 22.72 -8.89
N MET A 431 7.60 22.29 -7.68
CA MET A 431 7.64 23.14 -6.50
C MET A 431 8.72 24.22 -6.62
N ASP A 432 9.94 23.86 -6.99
CA ASP A 432 11.03 24.82 -7.23
C ASP A 432 10.61 25.87 -8.28
N LYS A 433 9.91 25.43 -9.32
CA LYS A 433 9.35 26.31 -10.35
C LYS A 433 8.35 27.31 -9.77
N ASN A 434 7.36 26.79 -9.03
CA ASN A 434 6.26 27.59 -8.50
C ASN A 434 6.71 28.56 -7.40
N GLU A 435 7.77 28.21 -6.67
CA GLU A 435 8.40 29.05 -5.65
C GLU A 435 9.43 30.03 -6.25
N GLY A 436 9.73 29.94 -7.55
CA GLY A 436 10.72 30.79 -8.22
C GLY A 436 12.18 30.45 -7.88
N SER A 437 12.44 29.28 -7.26
CA SER A 437 13.77 28.80 -6.89
C SER A 437 14.40 27.86 -7.93
N LEU A 438 13.64 27.48 -8.97
CA LEU A 438 14.14 26.64 -10.06
C LEU A 438 15.24 27.33 -10.86
N SER A 439 16.46 26.80 -10.76
CA SER A 439 17.61 27.20 -11.55
C SER A 439 17.76 26.33 -12.79
N LEU A 440 17.64 26.96 -13.97
CA LEU A 440 17.94 26.37 -15.28
C LEU A 440 18.93 27.26 -16.05
N VAL A 441 19.64 26.63 -16.99
CA VAL A 441 20.52 27.29 -17.95
C VAL A 441 20.10 26.89 -19.37
N THR A 442 20.41 27.71 -20.37
CA THR A 442 20.25 27.33 -21.78
C THR A 442 21.28 26.29 -22.20
N ASP A 443 21.12 25.69 -23.39
CA ASP A 443 22.13 24.81 -23.99
C ASP A 443 23.52 25.50 -24.12
N GLY A 444 23.55 26.83 -24.20
CA GLY A 444 24.77 27.64 -24.19
C GLY A 444 25.29 28.03 -22.80
N GLY A 445 24.70 27.49 -21.72
CA GLY A 445 25.12 27.73 -20.34
C GLY A 445 24.70 29.07 -19.75
N LYS A 446 23.82 29.83 -20.40
CA LYS A 446 23.31 31.11 -19.86
C LYS A 446 22.14 30.85 -18.91
N SER A 447 22.15 31.47 -17.73
CA SER A 447 21.06 31.36 -16.75
C SER A 447 19.72 31.82 -17.33
N ILE A 448 18.67 31.04 -17.07
CA ILE A 448 17.29 31.37 -17.42
C ILE A 448 16.65 32.02 -16.17
N PRO A 449 16.11 33.24 -16.28
CA PRO A 449 15.57 33.94 -15.11
C PRO A 449 14.30 33.28 -14.56
N SER A 450 14.04 33.46 -13.26
CA SER A 450 12.86 32.90 -12.59
C SER A 450 11.54 33.36 -13.18
N SER A 451 11.49 34.57 -13.75
CA SER A 451 10.34 35.10 -14.50
C SER A 451 9.99 34.30 -15.76
N ALA A 452 10.95 33.55 -16.31
CA ALA A 452 10.73 32.67 -17.45
C ALA A 452 10.54 31.21 -17.01
N THR A 453 11.26 30.74 -15.98
CA THR A 453 11.07 29.37 -15.47
C THR A 453 9.71 29.19 -14.81
N SER A 454 9.16 30.21 -14.14
CA SER A 454 7.81 30.17 -13.56
C SER A 454 6.68 30.02 -14.60
N GLN A 455 6.94 30.33 -15.88
CA GLN A 455 5.99 30.16 -16.99
C GLN A 455 5.94 28.74 -17.55
N ILE A 456 6.82 27.83 -17.10
CA ILE A 456 6.80 26.44 -17.53
C ILE A 456 5.51 25.77 -17.00
N PRO A 457 4.72 25.08 -17.84
CA PRO A 457 3.60 24.27 -17.36
C PRO A 457 4.10 23.16 -16.43
N ASP A 458 3.30 22.76 -15.44
CA ASP A 458 3.66 21.65 -14.56
C ASP A 458 3.99 20.38 -15.37
N LEU A 459 5.06 19.71 -14.98
CA LEU A 459 5.49 18.45 -15.57
C LEU A 459 4.70 17.30 -14.96
N ASP A 460 4.16 16.42 -15.80
CA ASP A 460 3.47 15.20 -15.38
C ASP A 460 4.50 14.08 -15.11
N PRO A 461 4.49 13.45 -13.93
CA PRO A 461 5.39 12.34 -13.63
C PRO A 461 5.24 11.15 -14.60
N THR A 462 4.06 10.94 -15.18
CA THR A 462 3.84 9.91 -16.21
C THR A 462 4.65 10.19 -17.47
N THR A 463 4.84 11.46 -17.82
CA THR A 463 5.69 11.86 -18.94
C THR A 463 7.15 11.53 -18.66
N VAL A 464 7.63 11.82 -17.45
CA VAL A 464 9.00 11.48 -17.02
C VAL A 464 9.22 9.97 -17.04
N LYS A 465 8.25 9.18 -16.56
CA LYS A 465 8.30 7.72 -16.61
C LYS A 465 8.37 7.19 -18.04
N ALA A 466 7.53 7.70 -18.93
CA ALA A 466 7.56 7.32 -20.34
C ALA A 466 8.93 7.62 -20.99
N ILE A 467 9.53 8.77 -20.69
CA ILE A 467 10.87 9.12 -21.17
C ILE A 467 11.91 8.14 -20.59
N ALA A 468 11.93 7.92 -19.28
CA ALA A 468 12.87 7.00 -18.65
C ALA A 468 12.76 5.58 -19.25
N MET A 469 11.54 5.09 -19.45
CA MET A 469 11.31 3.81 -20.12
C MET A 469 11.79 3.82 -21.56
N GLN A 470 11.60 4.91 -22.31
CA GLN A 470 12.06 5.04 -23.68
C GLN A 470 13.58 5.05 -23.80
N GLU A 471 14.26 5.86 -22.98
CA GLU A 471 15.71 6.06 -23.00
C GLU A 471 16.48 4.81 -22.55
N SER A 472 16.09 4.22 -21.42
CA SER A 472 16.90 3.15 -20.81
C SER A 472 16.39 1.75 -21.08
N GLY A 473 15.10 1.60 -21.40
CA GLY A 473 14.44 0.30 -21.46
C GLY A 473 14.20 -0.29 -20.07
N ILE A 474 13.95 0.53 -19.04
CA ILE A 474 13.61 0.04 -17.68
C ILE A 474 12.66 -1.17 -17.78
N GLY A 475 13.04 -2.28 -17.12
CA GLY A 475 12.27 -3.52 -17.08
C GLY A 475 12.49 -4.49 -18.26
N THR A 476 13.18 -4.11 -19.33
CA THR A 476 13.36 -4.96 -20.53
C THR A 476 14.70 -5.69 -20.52
N GLY A 477 14.74 -6.90 -19.96
CA GLY A 477 15.93 -7.75 -19.95
C GLY A 477 16.97 -7.35 -18.89
N LYS A 478 18.00 -8.20 -18.72
CA LYS A 478 18.95 -8.10 -17.60
C LYS A 478 19.77 -6.80 -17.63
N GLU A 479 20.32 -6.42 -18.79
CA GLU A 479 21.18 -5.24 -18.91
C GLU A 479 20.44 -3.93 -18.62
N ALA A 480 19.18 -3.82 -19.05
CA ALA A 480 18.39 -2.62 -18.80
C ALA A 480 18.03 -2.45 -17.31
N ASN A 481 17.87 -3.54 -16.57
CA ASN A 481 17.58 -3.52 -15.13
C ASN A 481 18.79 -3.09 -14.27
N GLU A 482 20.00 -3.18 -14.82
CA GLU A 482 21.25 -2.79 -14.17
C GLU A 482 21.71 -1.37 -14.55
N LYS A 483 21.06 -0.72 -15.53
CA LYS A 483 21.37 0.67 -15.92
C LYS A 483 21.13 1.64 -14.76
N LYS A 484 22.14 2.48 -14.50
CA LYS A 484 22.10 3.55 -13.50
C LYS A 484 21.61 4.88 -14.07
N ASP A 485 22.06 5.24 -15.27
CA ASP A 485 21.62 6.44 -15.99
C ASP A 485 20.33 6.16 -16.77
N ILE A 486 19.22 6.11 -16.05
CA ILE A 486 17.92 5.66 -16.58
C ILE A 486 17.19 6.69 -17.45
N MET A 487 17.57 7.96 -17.40
CA MET A 487 17.13 8.99 -18.35
C MET A 487 18.19 9.34 -19.40
N GLN A 488 19.30 8.57 -19.44
CA GLN A 488 20.44 8.74 -20.35
C GLN A 488 20.97 10.18 -20.44
N VAL A 489 20.84 10.95 -19.35
CA VAL A 489 21.11 12.39 -19.35
C VAL A 489 22.61 12.67 -19.40
N ASN A 490 23.47 11.73 -18.99
CA ASN A 490 24.92 11.93 -18.93
C ASN A 490 25.69 11.13 -19.99
N ASN A 491 25.03 10.71 -21.06
CA ASN A 491 25.56 9.71 -22.00
C ASN A 491 26.98 10.05 -22.49
N GLY A 492 27.94 9.29 -21.98
CA GLY A 492 29.37 9.45 -22.17
C GLY A 492 30.09 8.24 -21.61
N VAL A 493 29.78 7.04 -22.10
CA VAL A 493 30.52 5.82 -21.72
C VAL A 493 30.97 4.96 -22.92
N SER A 494 30.71 5.39 -24.17
CA SER A 494 31.37 4.77 -25.33
C SER A 494 31.41 5.74 -26.51
N ASN A 495 32.61 6.23 -26.83
CA ASN A 495 32.99 6.98 -28.03
C ASN A 495 32.18 8.25 -28.35
N PHE A 496 32.74 9.41 -27.93
CA PHE A 496 32.67 10.73 -28.58
C PHE A 496 31.29 11.19 -29.12
N ALA A 497 30.52 12.01 -28.36
CA ALA A 497 29.99 13.31 -28.84
C ALA A 497 29.03 14.07 -27.89
N ASP A 498 28.22 13.44 -27.04
CA ASP A 498 26.99 14.11 -26.54
C ASP A 498 27.00 14.66 -25.09
N TYR A 499 28.18 14.97 -24.54
CA TYR A 499 28.26 15.76 -23.30
C TYR A 499 28.31 17.27 -23.62
N SER A 500 27.38 18.03 -23.03
CA SER A 500 27.42 19.49 -23.06
C SER A 500 27.81 20.06 -21.69
N PRO A 501 28.74 21.06 -21.62
CA PRO A 501 29.21 21.63 -20.36
C PRO A 501 28.12 22.18 -19.43
N TYR A 502 26.98 22.63 -19.96
CA TYR A 502 25.90 23.15 -19.13
C TYR A 502 25.31 22.09 -18.19
N LYS A 503 25.44 20.80 -18.52
CA LYS A 503 24.95 19.67 -17.69
C LYS A 503 25.66 19.61 -16.33
N ALA A 504 26.84 20.21 -16.19
CA ALA A 504 27.50 20.38 -14.89
C ALA A 504 26.64 21.19 -13.88
N ASN A 505 25.83 22.14 -14.37
CA ASN A 505 24.89 22.90 -13.52
C ASN A 505 23.79 22.01 -12.92
N TYR A 506 23.59 20.80 -13.44
CA TYR A 506 22.62 19.82 -12.96
C TYR A 506 23.29 18.68 -12.18
N GLY A 507 24.54 18.84 -11.77
CA GLY A 507 25.27 17.86 -10.95
C GLY A 507 25.84 16.69 -11.74
N LEU A 508 25.97 16.83 -13.07
CA LEU A 508 26.53 15.80 -13.94
C LEU A 508 28.00 16.08 -14.27
N SER A 509 28.82 15.03 -14.25
CA SER A 509 30.25 15.10 -14.62
C SER A 509 30.51 14.35 -15.91
N LYS A 510 31.32 14.94 -16.80
CA LYS A 510 31.70 14.30 -18.07
C LYS A 510 32.34 12.93 -17.80
N GLY A 511 31.83 11.89 -18.45
CA GLY A 511 32.34 10.51 -18.31
C GLY A 511 31.87 9.76 -17.06
N ALA A 512 31.07 10.38 -16.18
CA ALA A 512 30.48 9.70 -15.03
C ALA A 512 29.21 8.92 -15.42
N VAL A 513 28.88 7.88 -14.65
CA VAL A 513 27.59 7.19 -14.77
C VAL A 513 26.74 7.56 -13.56
N PRO A 514 25.81 8.54 -13.67
CA PRO A 514 24.99 8.95 -12.54
C PRO A 514 24.13 7.79 -12.04
N GLY A 515 23.92 7.72 -10.74
CA GLY A 515 22.91 6.84 -10.16
C GLY A 515 21.49 7.24 -10.58
N PRO A 516 20.48 6.37 -10.41
CA PRO A 516 19.10 6.64 -10.84
C PRO A 516 18.52 7.96 -10.32
N VAL A 517 18.80 8.32 -9.07
CA VAL A 517 18.36 9.59 -8.45
C VAL A 517 18.92 10.80 -9.20
N THR A 518 20.24 10.83 -9.38
CA THR A 518 20.92 11.91 -10.10
C THR A 518 20.49 11.96 -11.56
N SER A 519 20.31 10.80 -12.20
CA SER A 519 19.85 10.67 -13.57
C SER A 519 18.46 11.28 -13.77
N ILE A 520 17.49 10.96 -12.91
CA ILE A 520 16.13 11.53 -12.98
C ILE A 520 16.14 13.03 -12.70
N ASN A 521 16.79 13.46 -11.59
CA ASN A 521 16.83 14.87 -11.21
C ASN A 521 17.46 15.75 -12.29
N ALA A 522 18.58 15.32 -12.86
CA ALA A 522 19.24 16.05 -13.92
C ALA A 522 18.49 15.94 -15.26
N GLY A 523 17.92 14.77 -15.56
CA GLY A 523 17.14 14.52 -16.77
C GLY A 523 15.90 15.41 -16.87
N ILE A 524 15.18 15.62 -15.77
CA ILE A 524 14.04 16.54 -15.72
C ILE A 524 14.48 17.99 -16.01
N LYS A 525 15.59 18.44 -15.42
CA LYS A 525 16.13 19.80 -15.67
C LYS A 525 16.64 19.96 -17.11
N ASP A 526 17.26 18.91 -17.65
CA ASP A 526 17.69 18.88 -19.05
C ASP A 526 16.48 18.94 -20.00
N LEU A 527 15.44 18.14 -19.74
CA LEU A 527 14.17 18.20 -20.48
C LEU A 527 13.56 19.61 -20.48
N ALA A 528 13.46 20.25 -19.31
CA ALA A 528 12.97 21.63 -19.21
C ALA A 528 13.84 22.62 -20.00
N THR A 529 15.17 22.45 -19.96
CA THR A 529 16.13 23.23 -20.76
C THR A 529 15.85 23.11 -22.25
N LYS A 530 15.62 21.88 -22.74
CA LYS A 530 15.26 21.59 -24.12
C LYS A 530 13.93 22.21 -24.55
N GLY A 531 13.03 22.48 -23.60
CA GLY A 531 11.78 23.19 -23.86
C GLY A 531 11.95 24.69 -24.18
N PHE A 532 13.09 25.31 -23.86
CA PHE A 532 13.38 26.69 -24.27
C PHE A 532 14.04 26.80 -25.65
N LYS A 533 14.45 25.67 -26.26
CA LYS A 533 15.11 25.67 -27.58
C LYS A 533 14.16 26.23 -28.64
N GLY A 534 14.63 27.24 -29.38
CA GLY A 534 13.83 28.02 -30.34
C GLY A 534 12.98 29.14 -29.72
N GLY A 535 13.08 29.36 -28.40
CA GLY A 535 12.40 30.44 -27.68
C GLY A 535 13.35 31.38 -26.93
N VAL A 536 14.65 31.28 -27.15
CA VAL A 536 15.67 32.20 -26.60
C VAL A 536 16.04 33.23 -27.66
N GLY A 537 15.81 34.51 -27.37
CA GLY A 537 16.14 35.63 -28.26
C GLY A 537 17.16 36.58 -27.62
N TYR A 538 17.91 37.29 -28.47
CA TYR A 538 18.83 38.36 -28.06
C TYR A 538 18.50 39.64 -28.81
N ASN A 539 18.33 40.75 -28.07
CA ASN A 539 18.17 42.07 -28.65
C ASN A 539 19.49 42.85 -28.58
N PRO A 540 20.22 43.01 -29.70
CA PRO A 540 21.52 43.68 -29.70
C PRO A 540 21.44 45.19 -29.41
N LYS A 541 20.25 45.80 -29.49
CA LYS A 541 20.06 47.23 -29.22
C LYS A 541 19.86 47.54 -27.74
N THR A 542 19.33 46.58 -26.97
CA THR A 542 19.06 46.73 -25.54
C THR A 542 19.94 45.83 -24.68
N ASP A 543 20.77 45.00 -25.31
CA ASP A 543 21.58 43.94 -24.68
C ASP A 543 20.76 43.00 -23.79
N GLN A 544 19.48 42.81 -24.13
CA GLN A 544 18.54 41.99 -23.35
C GLN A 544 18.28 40.64 -24.01
N MET A 545 18.25 39.61 -23.18
CA MET A 545 17.82 38.26 -23.56
C MET A 545 16.34 38.08 -23.27
N SER A 546 15.63 37.37 -24.15
CA SER A 546 14.24 36.93 -23.93
C SER A 546 14.16 35.42 -23.90
N PHE A 547 13.26 34.88 -23.08
CA PHE A 547 13.11 33.44 -22.85
C PHE A 547 11.63 33.07 -22.90
N LYS A 548 11.26 32.17 -23.81
CA LYS A 548 9.90 31.66 -23.96
C LYS A 548 9.89 30.14 -24.03
N PHE A 549 9.26 29.51 -23.06
CA PHE A 549 9.07 28.06 -23.07
C PHE A 549 8.18 27.64 -24.25
N GLN A 550 8.62 26.64 -25.01
CA GLN A 550 7.98 26.23 -26.25
C GLN A 550 6.98 25.08 -26.08
N GLY A 551 6.85 24.54 -24.86
CA GLY A 551 5.94 23.45 -24.51
C GLY A 551 6.65 22.10 -24.37
N TRP A 552 6.02 21.20 -23.61
CA TRP A 552 6.58 19.87 -23.30
C TRP A 552 6.75 18.99 -24.54
N ASP A 553 5.85 19.06 -25.53
CA ASP A 553 6.00 18.30 -26.78
C ASP A 553 7.30 18.64 -27.53
N LYS A 554 7.66 19.93 -27.58
CA LYS A 554 8.93 20.38 -28.18
C LYS A 554 10.11 19.99 -27.29
N ALA A 555 9.97 20.08 -25.97
CA ALA A 555 10.99 19.63 -25.03
C ALA A 555 11.33 18.14 -25.23
N ILE A 556 10.32 17.27 -25.30
CA ILE A 556 10.44 15.82 -25.51
C ILE A 556 11.13 15.51 -26.84
N ASN A 557 10.71 16.17 -27.93
CA ASN A 557 11.36 16.01 -29.24
C ASN A 557 12.83 16.42 -29.23
N ASN A 558 13.16 17.48 -28.49
CA ASN A 558 14.52 17.99 -28.39
C ASN A 558 15.39 17.20 -27.40
N TYR A 559 14.79 16.42 -26.49
CA TYR A 559 15.49 15.60 -25.49
C TYR A 559 16.33 14.51 -26.17
N ASN A 560 15.76 13.83 -27.17
CA ASN A 560 16.46 12.82 -27.97
C ASN A 560 17.27 13.42 -29.15
N GLY A 561 17.87 14.60 -28.95
CA GLY A 561 18.86 15.18 -29.88
C GLY A 561 18.35 15.79 -31.20
N GLY A 562 17.04 15.76 -31.51
CA GLY A 562 16.49 16.36 -32.74
C GLY A 562 17.00 15.73 -34.05
N GLY A 563 17.52 14.50 -34.01
CA GLY A 563 18.12 13.81 -35.14
C GLY A 563 17.09 13.30 -36.15
N ALA A 564 17.13 13.88 -37.35
CA ALA A 564 16.38 13.54 -38.57
C ALA A 564 14.85 13.53 -38.44
N ALA A 565 14.19 14.25 -39.36
CA ALA A 565 12.73 14.37 -39.47
C ALA A 565 11.95 13.04 -39.58
N LYS A 566 12.62 11.88 -39.62
CA LYS A 566 12.02 10.54 -39.51
C LYS A 566 11.90 10.01 -38.07
N TYR A 567 12.80 10.31 -37.14
CA TYR A 567 12.77 9.74 -35.77
C TYR A 567 12.07 10.61 -34.72
N GLY A 568 12.05 11.94 -34.89
CA GLY A 568 11.41 12.85 -33.93
C GLY A 568 9.89 12.66 -33.81
N GLN A 569 9.21 12.40 -34.94
CA GLN A 569 7.78 12.06 -34.96
C GLN A 569 7.52 10.73 -34.25
N ASP A 570 8.40 9.74 -34.41
CA ASP A 570 8.27 8.41 -33.78
C ASP A 570 8.54 8.43 -32.27
N TYR A 571 9.47 9.27 -31.80
CA TYR A 571 9.80 9.38 -30.39
C TYR A 571 8.67 10.01 -29.57
N LEU A 572 8.23 11.22 -29.92
CA LEU A 572 7.10 11.86 -29.22
C LEU A 572 5.82 11.03 -29.34
N LYS A 573 5.59 10.40 -30.50
CA LYS A 573 4.47 9.48 -30.67
C LYS A 573 4.56 8.30 -29.71
N SER A 574 5.72 7.66 -29.58
CA SER A 574 5.94 6.55 -28.64
C SER A 574 5.67 6.97 -27.18
N ILE A 575 6.18 8.13 -26.77
CA ILE A 575 5.90 8.71 -25.44
C ILE A 575 4.38 8.94 -25.25
N LYS A 576 3.73 9.59 -26.22
CA LYS A 576 2.28 9.85 -26.16
C LYS A 576 1.45 8.58 -26.16
N ASP A 577 1.85 7.55 -26.89
CA ASP A 577 1.15 6.26 -26.91
C ASP A 577 1.29 5.55 -25.56
N MET A 578 2.48 5.57 -24.94
CA MET A 578 2.66 5.05 -23.57
C MET A 578 1.79 5.80 -22.55
N ILE A 579 1.74 7.13 -22.63
CA ILE A 579 0.89 7.95 -21.75
C ILE A 579 -0.60 7.66 -21.99
N ARG A 580 -1.04 7.60 -23.26
CA ARG A 580 -2.44 7.34 -23.61
C ARG A 580 -2.91 5.97 -23.12
N ASN A 581 -2.03 4.97 -23.18
CA ASN A 581 -2.32 3.61 -22.73
C ASN A 581 -2.02 3.41 -21.24
N SER A 582 -1.65 4.46 -20.51
CA SER A 582 -1.37 4.36 -19.08
C SER A 582 -2.66 4.32 -18.27
N VAL A 583 -2.61 3.61 -17.14
CA VAL A 583 -3.72 3.50 -16.19
C VAL A 583 -3.30 4.03 -14.83
N LYS A 584 -4.27 4.46 -14.03
CA LYS A 584 -3.96 4.90 -12.66
C LYS A 584 -3.30 3.76 -11.88
N PRO A 585 -2.27 4.07 -11.08
CA PRO A 585 -1.58 3.08 -10.27
C PRO A 585 -2.53 2.48 -9.23
N THR A 586 -2.47 1.17 -9.06
CA THR A 586 -3.09 0.42 -7.96
C THR A 586 -2.00 -0.24 -7.12
N SER A 587 -2.32 -0.69 -5.91
CA SER A 587 -1.36 -1.38 -5.04
C SER A 587 -0.74 -2.62 -5.71
N GLN A 588 -1.50 -3.30 -6.58
CA GLN A 588 -1.05 -4.51 -7.29
C GLN A 588 0.04 -4.23 -8.35
N ASN A 589 0.28 -2.96 -8.70
CA ASN A 589 1.31 -2.61 -9.67
C ASN A 589 2.72 -2.54 -9.06
N TYR A 590 2.85 -2.61 -7.73
CA TYR A 590 4.07 -2.24 -7.00
C TYR A 590 4.57 -3.30 -6.05
#